data_AF-A0A316YVK8-F1
#
_entry.id   AF-A0A316YVK8-F1
#
_cell.length_a   1.000
_cell.length_b   1.000
_cell.length_c   1.000
_cell.angle_alpha   90.00
_cell.angle_beta   90.00
_cell.angle_gamma   90.00
#
_symmetry.space_group_name_H-M   'P 1'
#
loop_
_entity.id
_entity.type
_entity.pdbx_description
1 polymer ?
#
loop_
_entity_poly.entity_id
_entity_poly.type
_entity_poly.pdbx_seq_one_letter_code
_entity_poly.pdbx_strand_id
1 'polypeptide(L)'
;MDQHKFSFADAVSAVTSSFRSVGTSTSPRVGANVEQGQGPARPEYSVDGDGPRGRGDGDGEGEDAFPKLSPEQLHALFEDEEQRKCVAAALEEAQLNWSLDSKMLGQRSEANRGMRAIVELLAQIHVSHSSQWQERQRLAGQLSGATGAQSEGDQGARSRKAKGEGGDAKGTEQRLNHAWETHDLLRAIDRKDHETILMIRDANFDLLLDLNQSGTSGNAASTPLGYCISLGKGWEGTSIVLTGALSKFVNNLPDDEAEDLPADEDEGSMQQRRARARKARHELDPRTASRLRKLRTSLKLAIDNSILSDQTSLLASYIQVLLMSEGQPFILESISAVQQALVSYLGPSNTSSTGAILTQADPISVSHNCVNRFVSDGLRSHKRRPSSSAGGVSGTTRQGDQYSGGGASIVAAVDDLVANAVGDLVLMALWDLVRISRHDLSLLDPKVEQSSTIAKRVEEDDLSSPLPLYFFARDDRVSAQYTSRLQGTEVVLDQIATARSKSTLQGAGLVGGKSARQVRMWKCAQKTSESLQSGLRRLNSKDRLDHIDEVLAAFKG
;
A
#
# COMPACT_ATOMS: atom_id res chain seq x y z
N MET A 1 -11.06 -36.46 41.24
CA MET A 1 -9.79 -36.54 40.48
C MET A 1 -9.87 -35.46 39.41
N ASP A 2 -9.46 -34.26 39.79
CA ASP A 2 -9.62 -33.06 38.97
C ASP A 2 -8.48 -32.93 37.98
N GLN A 3 -8.80 -32.95 36.69
CA GLN A 3 -7.85 -32.72 35.62
C GLN A 3 -7.76 -31.22 35.32
N HIS A 4 -6.59 -30.64 35.59
CA HIS A 4 -6.26 -29.27 35.22
C HIS A 4 -6.20 -29.15 33.68
N LYS A 5 -7.05 -28.29 33.13
CA LYS A 5 -6.96 -27.83 31.73
C LYS A 5 -5.88 -26.75 31.64
N PHE A 6 -4.82 -27.00 30.90
CA PHE A 6 -3.84 -25.98 30.52
C PHE A 6 -4.43 -25.09 29.42
N SER A 7 -4.46 -23.78 29.65
CA SER A 7 -4.93 -22.78 28.70
C SER A 7 -3.79 -22.31 27.78
N PHE A 8 -4.11 -21.94 26.54
CA PHE A 8 -3.18 -21.26 25.62
C PHE A 8 -2.56 -20.00 26.25
N ALA A 9 -3.28 -19.33 27.16
CA ALA A 9 -2.76 -18.20 27.92
C ALA A 9 -1.59 -18.59 28.84
N ASP A 10 -1.59 -19.80 29.39
CA ASP A 10 -0.54 -20.31 30.29
C ASP A 10 0.74 -20.62 29.49
N ALA A 11 0.60 -21.14 28.27
CA ALA A 11 1.71 -21.38 27.35
C ALA A 11 2.36 -20.06 26.90
N VAL A 12 1.57 -19.05 26.56
CA VAL A 12 2.09 -17.72 26.20
C VAL A 12 2.79 -17.07 27.41
N SER A 13 2.23 -17.20 28.62
CA SER A 13 2.83 -16.68 29.86
C SER A 13 4.17 -17.37 30.20
N ALA A 14 4.28 -18.68 29.96
CA ALA A 14 5.52 -19.45 30.15
C ALA A 14 6.64 -19.05 29.17
N VAL A 15 6.29 -18.75 27.91
CA VAL A 15 7.24 -18.25 26.92
C VAL A 15 7.70 -16.82 27.26
N THR A 16 6.77 -15.96 27.68
CA THR A 16 7.08 -14.55 28.01
C THR A 16 7.94 -14.43 29.27
N SER A 17 7.83 -15.36 30.21
CA SER A 17 8.64 -15.41 31.43
C SER A 17 10.07 -15.93 31.16
N SER A 18 10.28 -16.81 30.18
CA SER A 18 11.63 -17.24 29.76
C SER A 18 12.45 -16.11 29.12
N PHE A 19 11.79 -15.14 28.44
CA PHE A 19 12.49 -13.99 27.85
C PHE A 19 12.85 -12.88 28.85
N ARG A 20 12.22 -12.82 30.04
CA ARG A 20 12.51 -11.80 31.06
C ARG A 20 13.69 -12.14 31.98
N SER A 21 14.20 -13.37 31.95
CA SER A 21 15.26 -13.84 32.87
C SER A 21 16.68 -13.46 32.43
N VAL A 22 16.87 -12.97 31.20
CA VAL A 22 18.19 -12.56 30.69
C VAL A 22 18.30 -11.04 30.69
N GLY A 23 18.89 -10.47 31.74
CA GLY A 23 19.46 -9.11 31.65
C GLY A 23 19.26 -8.22 32.87
N THR A 24 19.90 -8.53 34.00
CA THR A 24 20.37 -7.48 34.94
C THR A 24 21.69 -7.92 35.57
N SER A 25 22.80 -7.55 34.93
CA SER A 25 24.13 -7.59 35.53
C SER A 25 24.71 -6.19 35.48
N THR A 26 24.72 -5.55 36.64
CA THR A 26 25.25 -4.23 36.96
C THR A 26 26.77 -4.16 36.76
N SER A 27 27.25 -3.18 35.97
CA SER A 27 28.66 -2.79 35.90
C SER A 27 29.02 -1.78 37.01
N PRO A 28 30.17 -1.94 37.71
CA PRO A 28 30.69 -0.93 38.61
C PRO A 28 31.74 0.00 37.95
N ARG A 29 31.92 1.14 38.63
CA ARG A 29 32.76 2.30 38.36
C ARG A 29 34.24 2.01 38.05
N VAL A 30 34.77 2.88 37.19
CA VAL A 30 36.20 3.13 36.91
C VAL A 30 36.89 3.77 38.12
N GLY A 31 38.06 3.23 38.51
CA GLY A 31 39.00 3.79 39.50
C GLY A 31 40.39 3.15 39.32
N ALA A 32 41.45 3.94 39.50
CA ALA A 32 42.79 3.75 38.95
C ALA A 32 43.76 2.83 39.73
N ASN A 33 44.82 2.46 38.99
CA ASN A 33 46.23 2.23 39.39
C ASN A 33 46.76 0.86 39.91
N VAL A 34 47.75 0.37 39.15
CA VAL A 34 49.09 -0.16 39.53
C VAL A 34 49.27 -1.66 39.88
N GLU A 35 50.28 -2.21 39.19
CA GLU A 35 51.17 -3.36 39.47
C GLU A 35 50.82 -4.83 39.10
N GLN A 36 51.64 -5.32 38.15
CA GLN A 36 52.33 -6.61 38.03
C GLN A 36 51.74 -7.89 38.65
N GLY A 37 51.64 -8.93 37.81
CA GLY A 37 51.97 -10.30 38.23
C GLY A 37 50.99 -11.40 37.78
N GLN A 38 51.49 -12.26 36.89
CA GLN A 38 51.20 -13.70 36.76
C GLN A 38 49.73 -14.16 36.58
N GLY A 39 49.46 -14.71 35.38
CA GLY A 39 48.19 -15.37 35.06
C GLY A 39 47.99 -16.71 35.78
N PRO A 40 46.74 -17.22 35.75
CA PRO A 40 46.58 -18.61 35.32
C PRO A 40 45.30 -18.91 34.50
N ALA A 41 45.44 -19.98 33.70
CA ALA A 41 44.49 -21.02 33.34
C ALA A 41 43.01 -20.66 33.02
N ARG A 42 42.66 -20.90 31.75
CA ARG A 42 41.31 -20.94 31.18
C ARG A 42 40.73 -22.36 31.37
N PRO A 43 39.53 -22.56 31.93
CA PRO A 43 38.91 -23.89 31.96
C PRO A 43 38.17 -24.15 30.63
N GLU A 44 38.55 -25.26 29.99
CA GLU A 44 37.77 -25.92 28.95
C GLU A 44 36.53 -26.56 29.57
N TYR A 45 35.36 -26.30 28.98
CA TYR A 45 34.15 -27.09 29.24
C TYR A 45 33.90 -27.96 28.00
N SER A 46 34.27 -29.24 28.11
CA SER A 46 33.71 -30.32 27.28
C SER A 46 32.30 -30.62 27.74
N VAL A 47 31.37 -30.69 26.80
CA VAL A 47 30.09 -31.38 26.98
C VAL A 47 30.02 -32.45 25.92
N ASP A 48 30.35 -33.67 26.33
CA ASP A 48 30.05 -34.90 25.61
C ASP A 48 28.54 -35.14 25.62
N GLY A 49 27.99 -35.43 24.44
CA GLY A 49 26.58 -35.74 24.24
C GLY A 49 26.44 -36.67 23.04
N ASP A 50 26.82 -37.93 23.26
CA ASP A 50 26.75 -39.03 22.32
C ASP A 50 25.29 -39.52 22.16
N GLY A 51 24.83 -39.65 20.92
CA GLY A 51 23.47 -40.09 20.58
C GLY A 51 23.32 -40.39 19.08
N PRO A 52 22.67 -41.49 18.69
CA PRO A 52 23.03 -42.24 17.48
C PRO A 52 22.45 -41.62 16.21
N ARG A 53 23.33 -41.22 15.28
CA ARG A 53 22.95 -40.83 13.91
C ARG A 53 22.98 -42.06 13.01
N GLY A 54 21.79 -42.54 12.64
CA GLY A 54 21.60 -43.41 11.48
C GLY A 54 22.00 -42.65 10.22
N ARG A 55 23.02 -43.12 9.52
CA ARG A 55 23.43 -42.63 8.21
C ARG A 55 22.44 -43.15 7.15
N GLY A 56 21.59 -42.25 6.66
CA GLY A 56 20.98 -42.39 5.34
C GLY A 56 21.67 -41.36 4.44
N ASP A 57 22.41 -41.83 3.44
CA ASP A 57 22.90 -41.00 2.34
C ASP A 57 21.69 -40.54 1.53
N GLY A 58 21.32 -39.27 1.73
CA GLY A 58 20.25 -38.58 0.99
C GLY A 58 20.77 -37.22 0.55
N ASP A 59 20.58 -36.92 -0.72
CA ASP A 59 21.10 -35.77 -1.44
C ASP A 59 20.86 -34.44 -0.69
N GLY A 60 21.92 -33.65 -0.54
CA GLY A 60 21.99 -32.47 0.34
C GLY A 60 21.19 -31.24 -0.13
N GLU A 61 19.86 -31.31 -0.10
CA GLU A 61 18.95 -30.15 -0.28
C GLU A 61 18.38 -29.62 1.06
N GLY A 62 18.89 -30.06 2.21
CA GLY A 62 18.13 -30.05 3.47
C GLY A 62 18.01 -28.76 4.29
N GLU A 63 18.91 -27.78 4.19
CA GLU A 63 18.92 -26.67 5.18
C GLU A 63 18.18 -25.38 4.74
N ASP A 64 17.88 -25.24 3.44
CA ASP A 64 17.33 -23.99 2.88
C ASP A 64 15.93 -24.14 2.25
N ALA A 65 15.34 -25.32 2.40
CA ALA A 65 13.96 -25.59 1.99
C ALA A 65 12.96 -24.90 2.94
N PHE A 66 11.87 -24.40 2.39
CA PHE A 66 10.77 -23.86 3.19
C PHE A 66 10.05 -25.02 3.91
N PRO A 67 9.81 -24.92 5.24
CA PRO A 67 9.16 -25.97 6.00
C PRO A 67 7.73 -26.22 5.48
N LYS A 68 7.34 -27.49 5.38
CA LYS A 68 6.00 -27.90 4.92
C LYS A 68 5.19 -28.40 6.12
N LEU A 69 3.97 -27.89 6.25
CA LEU A 69 2.97 -28.41 7.20
C LEU A 69 2.14 -29.47 6.51
N SER A 70 1.95 -30.63 7.16
CA SER A 70 1.06 -31.67 6.60
C SER A 70 -0.41 -31.22 6.72
N PRO A 71 -1.29 -31.67 5.81
CA PRO A 71 -2.73 -31.37 5.91
C PRO A 71 -3.32 -31.89 7.22
N GLU A 72 -2.80 -32.99 7.78
CA GLU A 72 -3.21 -33.52 9.08
C GLU A 72 -2.86 -32.57 10.23
N GLN A 73 -1.69 -31.91 10.18
CA GLN A 73 -1.31 -30.88 11.15
C GLN A 73 -2.20 -29.65 11.04
N LEU A 74 -2.54 -29.21 9.82
CA LEU A 74 -3.50 -28.13 9.60
C LEU A 74 -4.89 -28.48 10.13
N HIS A 75 -5.31 -29.74 9.98
CA HIS A 75 -6.55 -30.25 10.58
C HIS A 75 -6.52 -30.26 12.10
N ALA A 76 -5.37 -30.56 12.71
CA ALA A 76 -5.22 -30.57 14.16
C ALA A 76 -5.09 -29.16 14.76
N LEU A 77 -4.51 -28.20 14.04
CA LEU A 77 -4.30 -26.82 14.49
C LEU A 77 -5.53 -25.93 14.30
N PHE A 78 -6.36 -26.19 13.29
CA PHE A 78 -7.49 -25.34 12.93
C PHE A 78 -8.76 -26.18 12.77
N GLU A 79 -9.77 -25.91 13.60
CA GLU A 79 -11.03 -26.66 13.62
C GLU A 79 -11.94 -26.32 12.42
N ASP A 80 -11.91 -25.09 11.92
CA ASP A 80 -12.76 -24.60 10.84
C ASP A 80 -12.15 -24.85 9.44
N GLU A 81 -13.01 -25.26 8.49
CA GLU A 81 -12.60 -25.56 7.11
C GLU A 81 -12.22 -24.30 6.32
N GLU A 82 -12.92 -23.19 6.54
CA GLU A 82 -12.61 -21.94 5.87
C GLU A 82 -11.26 -21.39 6.35
N GLN A 83 -11.01 -21.41 7.67
CA GLN A 83 -9.71 -21.06 8.24
C GLN A 83 -8.58 -21.93 7.69
N ARG A 84 -8.78 -23.24 7.58
CA ARG A 84 -7.78 -24.15 6.98
C ARG A 84 -7.46 -23.78 5.54
N LYS A 85 -8.47 -23.48 4.72
CA LYS A 85 -8.27 -23.04 3.32
C LYS A 85 -7.50 -21.73 3.25
N CYS A 86 -7.83 -20.76 4.10
CA CYS A 86 -7.12 -19.49 4.18
C CYS A 86 -5.65 -19.67 4.61
N VAL A 87 -5.40 -20.47 5.65
CA VAL A 87 -4.03 -20.74 6.13
C VAL A 87 -3.23 -21.51 5.09
N ALA A 88 -3.83 -22.50 4.41
CA ALA A 88 -3.17 -23.23 3.33
C ALA A 88 -2.75 -22.31 2.17
N ALA A 89 -3.64 -21.40 1.74
CA ALA A 89 -3.33 -20.42 0.71
C ALA A 89 -2.20 -19.45 1.15
N ALA A 90 -2.21 -19.01 2.41
CA ALA A 90 -1.16 -18.16 2.95
C ALA A 90 0.21 -18.86 3.03
N LEU A 91 0.23 -20.15 3.36
CA LEU A 91 1.45 -20.96 3.37
C LEU A 91 2.01 -21.18 1.95
N GLU A 92 1.14 -21.38 0.96
CA GLU A 92 1.52 -21.48 -0.44
C GLU A 92 2.14 -20.17 -0.95
N GLU A 93 1.52 -19.02 -0.60
CA GLU A 93 2.04 -17.70 -0.93
C GLU A 93 3.40 -17.44 -0.25
N ALA A 94 3.55 -17.80 1.03
CA ALA A 94 4.81 -17.68 1.75
C ALA A 94 5.91 -18.55 1.14
N GLN A 95 5.59 -19.77 0.72
CA GLN A 95 6.52 -20.65 0.03
C GLN A 95 6.92 -20.09 -1.35
N LEU A 96 5.97 -19.53 -2.10
CA LEU A 96 6.25 -18.88 -3.37
C LEU A 96 7.19 -17.68 -3.17
N ASN A 97 6.88 -16.82 -2.21
CA ASN A 97 7.72 -15.66 -1.86
C ASN A 97 9.13 -16.11 -1.41
N TRP A 98 9.24 -17.19 -0.64
CA TRP A 98 10.52 -17.79 -0.28
C TRP A 98 11.28 -18.30 -1.52
N SER A 99 10.61 -18.90 -2.49
CA SER A 99 11.27 -19.38 -3.72
C SER A 99 11.74 -18.25 -4.64
N LEU A 100 10.99 -17.13 -4.66
CA LEU A 100 11.27 -15.96 -5.51
C LEU A 100 12.33 -15.03 -4.91
N ASP A 101 12.55 -15.08 -3.60
CA ASP A 101 13.56 -14.27 -2.91
C ASP A 101 14.97 -14.76 -3.26
N SER A 102 15.61 -14.09 -4.23
CA SER A 102 16.92 -14.47 -4.76
C SER A 102 18.02 -14.33 -3.70
N LYS A 103 18.90 -15.31 -3.59
CA LYS A 103 20.05 -15.28 -2.66
C LYS A 103 21.16 -14.28 -3.05
N MET A 104 20.95 -13.40 -4.03
CA MET A 104 22.02 -12.65 -4.71
C MET A 104 22.83 -11.70 -3.81
N LEU A 105 22.37 -11.42 -2.58
CA LEU A 105 23.11 -10.63 -1.58
C LEU A 105 23.46 -11.42 -0.30
N GLY A 106 23.35 -12.75 -0.33
CA GLY A 106 23.69 -13.62 0.79
C GLY A 106 22.70 -13.59 1.96
N GLN A 107 21.63 -12.79 1.89
CA GLN A 107 20.57 -12.74 2.89
C GLN A 107 19.21 -12.60 2.21
N ARG A 108 18.28 -13.50 2.54
CA ARG A 108 16.85 -13.39 2.20
C ARG A 108 16.23 -12.26 3.02
N SER A 109 15.14 -11.67 2.53
CA SER A 109 14.41 -10.61 3.23
C SER A 109 14.00 -11.02 4.65
N GLU A 110 14.06 -10.08 5.60
CA GLU A 110 13.72 -10.34 7.00
C GLU A 110 12.27 -10.83 7.17
N ALA A 111 11.35 -10.34 6.33
CA ALA A 111 9.96 -10.78 6.31
C ALA A 111 9.82 -12.27 5.95
N ASN A 112 10.51 -12.72 4.89
CA ASN A 112 10.50 -14.13 4.49
C ASN A 112 11.17 -15.04 5.53
N ARG A 113 12.26 -14.56 6.16
CA ARG A 113 12.92 -15.26 7.28
C ARG A 113 12.01 -15.39 8.50
N GLY A 114 11.30 -14.31 8.85
CA GLY A 114 10.30 -14.34 9.93
C GLY A 114 9.16 -15.31 9.62
N MET A 115 8.64 -15.28 8.40
CA MET A 115 7.58 -16.19 7.98
C MET A 115 8.01 -17.65 8.02
N ARG A 116 9.21 -17.98 7.52
CA ARG A 116 9.79 -19.33 7.65
C ARG A 116 9.85 -19.77 9.12
N ALA A 117 10.36 -18.93 10.01
CA ALA A 117 10.48 -19.26 11.44
C ALA A 117 9.12 -19.49 12.11
N ILE A 118 8.09 -18.74 11.72
CA ILE A 118 6.71 -18.97 12.19
C ILE A 118 6.19 -20.33 11.73
N VAL A 119 6.37 -20.67 10.45
CA VAL A 119 5.91 -21.97 9.92
C VAL A 119 6.69 -23.12 10.55
N GLU A 120 7.97 -22.94 10.80
CA GLU A 120 8.80 -23.92 11.52
C GLU A 120 8.33 -24.12 12.96
N LEU A 121 7.96 -23.04 13.66
CA LEU A 121 7.37 -23.13 15.00
C LEU A 121 6.03 -23.89 14.95
N LEU A 122 5.16 -23.57 13.98
CA LEU A 122 3.88 -24.27 13.81
C LEU A 122 4.09 -25.77 13.52
N ALA A 123 5.12 -26.14 12.76
CA ALA A 123 5.44 -27.53 12.47
C ALA A 123 5.90 -28.32 13.70
N GLN A 124 6.42 -27.64 14.73
CA GLN A 124 6.85 -28.26 15.98
C GLN A 124 5.71 -28.43 17.00
N ILE A 125 4.57 -27.76 16.82
CA ILE A 125 3.42 -27.88 17.74
C ILE A 125 2.75 -29.24 17.53
N HIS A 126 2.94 -30.15 18.49
CA HIS A 126 2.25 -31.43 18.55
C HIS A 126 0.93 -31.28 19.31
N VAL A 127 -0.18 -31.20 18.59
CA VAL A 127 -1.51 -31.22 19.20
C VAL A 127 -1.85 -32.68 19.54
N SER A 128 -1.82 -33.02 20.83
CA SER A 128 -2.23 -34.34 21.31
C SER A 128 -3.75 -34.47 21.15
N HIS A 129 -4.18 -35.12 20.07
CA HIS A 129 -5.61 -35.33 19.83
C HIS A 129 -6.18 -36.29 20.89
N SER A 130 -7.12 -35.79 21.70
CA SER A 130 -8.00 -36.63 22.52
C SER A 130 -8.74 -37.61 21.61
N SER A 131 -8.65 -38.90 21.90
CA SER A 131 -9.17 -40.03 21.13
C SER A 131 -10.70 -40.06 20.94
N GLN A 132 -11.44 -39.06 21.42
CA GLN A 132 -12.91 -38.97 21.28
C GLN A 132 -13.40 -38.64 19.86
N TRP A 133 -12.56 -38.10 18.97
CA TRP A 133 -13.00 -37.68 17.64
C TRP A 133 -13.12 -38.84 16.61
N GLN A 134 -12.29 -39.88 16.73
CA GLN A 134 -12.37 -41.07 15.84
C GLN A 134 -13.64 -41.92 16.07
N GLU A 135 -14.23 -41.86 17.26
CA GLU A 135 -15.48 -42.57 17.58
C GLU A 135 -16.69 -41.97 16.83
N ARG A 136 -16.67 -40.65 16.53
CA ARG A 136 -17.78 -39.96 15.84
C ARG A 136 -17.81 -40.22 14.34
N GLN A 137 -16.66 -40.42 13.68
CA GLN A 137 -16.63 -40.73 12.25
C GLN A 137 -17.05 -42.17 11.93
N ARG A 138 -16.88 -43.11 12.87
CA ARG A 138 -17.35 -44.50 12.70
C ARG A 138 -18.88 -44.64 12.69
N LEU A 139 -19.61 -43.69 13.29
CA LEU A 139 -21.08 -43.71 13.35
C LEU A 139 -21.77 -43.07 12.12
N ALA A 140 -21.05 -42.30 11.30
CA ALA A 140 -21.64 -41.57 10.17
C ALA A 140 -21.60 -42.34 8.82
N GLY A 141 -20.90 -43.47 8.74
CA GLY A 141 -20.61 -44.17 7.48
C GLY A 141 -21.61 -45.24 7.02
N GLN A 142 -22.78 -45.39 7.67
CA GLN A 142 -23.64 -46.58 7.48
C GLN A 142 -25.00 -46.36 6.80
N LEU A 143 -25.29 -45.19 6.24
CA LEU A 143 -26.58 -44.94 5.57
C LEU A 143 -26.40 -44.10 4.30
N SER A 144 -26.11 -44.74 3.17
CA SER A 144 -26.76 -44.40 1.88
C SER A 144 -26.40 -45.42 0.81
N GLY A 145 -27.38 -46.22 0.41
CA GLY A 145 -27.31 -47.12 -0.73
C GLY A 145 -28.64 -47.13 -1.48
N ALA A 146 -28.52 -47.20 -2.81
CA ALA A 146 -29.52 -47.58 -3.81
C ALA A 146 -30.56 -46.55 -4.29
N THR A 147 -30.39 -46.10 -5.53
CA THR A 147 -31.22 -46.32 -6.75
C THR A 147 -30.51 -45.56 -7.89
N GLY A 148 -30.45 -45.91 -9.18
CA GLY A 148 -31.16 -46.87 -10.01
C GLY A 148 -31.59 -46.21 -11.34
N ALA A 149 -30.93 -46.57 -12.43
CA ALA A 149 -31.43 -46.67 -13.83
C ALA A 149 -31.72 -45.43 -14.74
N GLN A 150 -31.05 -45.46 -15.90
CA GLN A 150 -31.47 -45.22 -17.32
C GLN A 150 -32.57 -44.20 -17.70
N SER A 151 -32.28 -43.39 -18.73
CA SER A 151 -33.15 -43.19 -19.91
C SER A 151 -32.40 -42.52 -21.08
N GLU A 152 -32.55 -43.12 -22.26
CA GLU A 152 -32.33 -42.52 -23.58
C GLU A 152 -33.36 -41.40 -23.86
N GLY A 153 -33.05 -40.50 -24.80
CA GLY A 153 -33.95 -39.41 -25.18
C GLY A 153 -33.41 -38.55 -26.33
N ASP A 154 -33.69 -39.02 -27.54
CA ASP A 154 -33.65 -38.36 -28.85
C ASP A 154 -34.22 -36.92 -28.89
N GLN A 155 -33.58 -36.03 -29.67
CA GLN A 155 -34.25 -35.00 -30.48
C GLN A 155 -33.27 -34.21 -31.36
N GLY A 156 -33.42 -34.37 -32.67
CA GLY A 156 -32.75 -33.56 -33.69
C GLY A 156 -33.41 -32.19 -33.92
N ALA A 157 -32.61 -31.24 -34.40
CA ALA A 157 -33.11 -30.04 -35.07
C ALA A 157 -32.19 -29.66 -36.24
N ARG A 158 -32.81 -29.62 -37.41
CA ARG A 158 -32.27 -29.26 -38.73
C ARG A 158 -31.95 -27.76 -38.79
N SER A 159 -30.84 -27.35 -39.42
CA SER A 159 -30.84 -26.11 -40.21
C SER A 159 -29.76 -26.05 -41.29
N ARG A 160 -30.23 -26.31 -42.51
CA ARG A 160 -29.97 -25.68 -43.82
C ARG A 160 -28.56 -25.12 -44.14
N LYS A 161 -27.91 -25.90 -45.00
CA LYS A 161 -26.86 -25.52 -45.96
C LYS A 161 -27.43 -24.56 -47.01
N ALA A 162 -26.93 -23.33 -47.08
CA ALA A 162 -27.15 -22.42 -48.21
C ALA A 162 -25.78 -22.10 -48.84
N LYS A 163 -25.65 -22.53 -50.09
CA LYS A 163 -24.53 -22.29 -50.99
C LYS A 163 -24.88 -21.00 -51.77
N GLY A 164 -24.04 -19.98 -51.67
CA GLY A 164 -24.18 -18.72 -52.39
C GLY A 164 -22.81 -18.23 -52.81
N GLU A 165 -22.47 -18.43 -54.07
CA GLU A 165 -21.30 -17.89 -54.76
C GLU A 165 -21.56 -16.44 -55.19
N GLY A 166 -20.51 -15.61 -55.12
CA GLY A 166 -20.27 -14.53 -56.08
C GLY A 166 -20.81 -13.14 -55.72
N GLY A 167 -19.91 -12.22 -55.36
CA GLY A 167 -20.20 -10.80 -55.32
C GLY A 167 -19.05 -9.98 -54.74
N ASP A 168 -18.09 -9.61 -55.59
CA ASP A 168 -17.00 -8.68 -55.28
C ASP A 168 -17.51 -7.35 -54.70
N ALA A 169 -17.14 -7.06 -53.46
CA ALA A 169 -17.14 -5.72 -52.90
C ALA A 169 -15.85 -5.52 -52.08
N LYS A 170 -15.03 -4.58 -52.56
CA LYS A 170 -13.71 -4.21 -52.01
C LYS A 170 -13.82 -3.88 -50.52
N GLY A 171 -12.98 -4.56 -49.74
CA GLY A 171 -13.01 -4.57 -48.30
C GLY A 171 -12.33 -3.37 -47.65
N THR A 172 -13.07 -2.77 -46.71
CA THR A 172 -12.52 -1.97 -45.61
C THR A 172 -12.91 -2.54 -44.25
N GLU A 173 -13.48 -3.74 -44.20
CA GLU A 173 -14.01 -4.38 -42.98
C GLU A 173 -13.53 -5.82 -42.82
N GLN A 174 -12.23 -6.05 -43.07
CA GLN A 174 -11.51 -7.22 -42.58
C GLN A 174 -10.42 -6.77 -41.61
N ARG A 175 -10.82 -6.12 -40.51
CA ARG A 175 -10.11 -6.32 -39.24
C ARG A 175 -10.50 -7.72 -38.77
N LEU A 176 -9.95 -8.74 -39.42
CA LEU A 176 -10.00 -10.11 -38.94
C LEU A 176 -9.51 -10.06 -37.49
N ASN A 177 -10.21 -10.77 -36.61
CA ASN A 177 -9.85 -10.99 -35.21
C ASN A 177 -8.48 -11.69 -35.13
N HIS A 178 -7.41 -10.97 -35.44
CA HIS A 178 -6.05 -11.44 -35.30
C HIS A 178 -5.81 -11.62 -33.81
N ALA A 179 -5.64 -12.87 -33.39
CA ALA A 179 -5.28 -13.18 -32.02
C ALA A 179 -3.83 -12.74 -31.84
N TRP A 180 -3.63 -11.55 -31.27
CA TRP A 180 -2.30 -11.04 -30.99
C TRP A 180 -1.54 -11.99 -30.06
N GLU A 181 -0.28 -12.25 -30.38
CA GLU A 181 0.62 -13.08 -29.58
C GLU A 181 1.81 -12.27 -29.05
N THR A 182 2.55 -12.83 -28.09
CA THR A 182 3.74 -12.20 -27.49
C THR A 182 4.78 -11.79 -28.54
N HIS A 183 4.99 -12.62 -29.56
CA HIS A 183 5.94 -12.32 -30.63
C HIS A 183 5.54 -11.05 -31.42
N ASP A 184 4.25 -10.81 -31.64
CA ASP A 184 3.77 -9.62 -32.35
C ASP A 184 4.08 -8.35 -31.55
N LEU A 185 3.89 -8.41 -30.21
CA LEU A 185 4.23 -7.31 -29.32
C LEU A 185 5.73 -7.03 -29.31
N LEU A 186 6.56 -8.06 -29.17
CA LEU A 186 8.03 -7.89 -29.18
C LEU A 186 8.52 -7.32 -30.51
N ARG A 187 7.99 -7.82 -31.63
CA ARG A 187 8.30 -7.28 -32.96
C ARG A 187 7.88 -5.82 -33.12
N ALA A 188 6.74 -5.44 -32.54
CA ALA A 188 6.29 -4.05 -32.53
C ALA A 188 7.22 -3.16 -31.68
N ILE A 189 7.69 -3.65 -30.53
CA ILE A 189 8.66 -2.95 -29.67
C ILE A 189 10.00 -2.77 -30.40
N ASP A 190 10.54 -3.83 -31.02
CA ASP A 190 11.81 -3.77 -31.75
C ASP A 190 11.77 -2.74 -32.90
N ARG A 191 10.61 -2.63 -33.57
CA ARG A 191 10.37 -1.69 -34.66
C ARG A 191 9.92 -0.30 -34.21
N LYS A 192 9.67 -0.11 -32.91
CA LYS A 192 9.05 1.11 -32.34
C LYS A 192 7.71 1.45 -33.01
N ASP A 193 6.94 0.42 -33.35
CA ASP A 193 5.62 0.53 -33.94
C ASP A 193 4.57 0.79 -32.85
N HIS A 194 4.45 2.07 -32.48
CA HIS A 194 3.53 2.50 -31.43
C HIS A 194 2.06 2.26 -31.79
N GLU A 195 1.70 2.27 -33.07
CA GLU A 195 0.32 2.03 -33.49
C GLU A 195 -0.08 0.58 -33.22
N THR A 196 0.77 -0.37 -33.60
CA THR A 196 0.53 -1.80 -33.32
C THR A 196 0.48 -2.07 -31.82
N ILE A 197 1.34 -1.45 -31.01
CA ILE A 197 1.29 -1.59 -29.53
C ILE A 197 -0.07 -1.14 -28.97
N LEU A 198 -0.62 -0.03 -29.49
CA LEU A 198 -1.92 0.47 -29.05
C LEU A 198 -3.08 -0.41 -29.52
N MET A 199 -2.99 -1.01 -30.72
CA MET A 199 -3.97 -2.01 -31.17
C MET A 199 -3.94 -3.27 -30.30
N ILE A 200 -2.74 -3.75 -29.93
CA ILE A 200 -2.56 -4.88 -29.02
C ILE A 200 -3.13 -4.55 -27.64
N ARG A 201 -2.88 -3.35 -27.10
CA ARG A 201 -3.45 -2.89 -25.83
C ARG A 201 -4.98 -3.02 -25.81
N ASP A 202 -5.64 -2.54 -26.87
CA ASP A 202 -7.09 -2.51 -26.94
C ASP A 202 -7.70 -3.91 -27.15
N ALA A 203 -6.98 -4.82 -27.81
CA ALA A 203 -7.43 -6.19 -28.04
C ALA A 203 -7.09 -7.16 -26.90
N ASN A 204 -5.88 -7.06 -26.33
CA ASN A 204 -5.36 -7.97 -25.30
C ASN A 204 -4.33 -7.27 -24.39
N PHE A 205 -4.84 -6.52 -23.41
CA PHE A 205 -4.02 -5.82 -22.42
C PHE A 205 -3.08 -6.74 -21.61
N ASP A 206 -3.44 -8.02 -21.44
CA ASP A 206 -2.66 -8.97 -20.64
C ASP A 206 -1.24 -9.18 -21.21
N LEU A 207 -1.07 -9.02 -22.53
CA LEU A 207 0.24 -9.10 -23.20
C LEU A 207 1.19 -7.96 -22.81
N LEU A 208 0.67 -6.81 -22.37
CA LEU A 208 1.49 -5.67 -21.95
C LEU A 208 2.04 -5.85 -20.52
N LEU A 209 1.50 -6.79 -19.75
CA LEU A 209 1.87 -7.00 -18.35
C LEU A 209 2.93 -8.09 -18.17
N ASP A 210 2.89 -9.12 -19.01
CA ASP A 210 3.70 -10.33 -18.85
C ASP A 210 3.98 -10.97 -20.21
N LEU A 211 5.27 -11.15 -20.55
CA LEU A 211 5.65 -11.84 -21.79
C LEU A 211 5.41 -13.36 -21.67
N ASN A 212 5.43 -13.89 -20.44
CA ASN A 212 5.20 -15.30 -20.15
C ASN A 212 3.81 -15.46 -19.55
N GLN A 213 2.82 -15.84 -20.36
CA GLN A 213 1.47 -16.17 -19.85
C GLN A 213 1.49 -17.29 -18.78
N SER A 214 2.60 -18.02 -18.67
CA SER A 214 2.86 -19.08 -17.71
C SER A 214 3.57 -18.55 -16.44
N GLY A 215 2.83 -17.92 -15.52
CA GLY A 215 3.06 -17.87 -14.05
C GLY A 215 4.40 -17.49 -13.40
N THR A 216 5.55 -17.53 -14.08
CA THR A 216 6.89 -17.30 -13.53
C THR A 216 7.34 -15.88 -13.83
N SER A 217 6.85 -14.93 -13.02
CA SER A 217 7.19 -13.51 -13.07
C SER A 217 8.30 -13.21 -12.06
N GLY A 218 9.55 -13.19 -12.51
CA GLY A 218 10.70 -12.95 -11.62
C GLY A 218 11.88 -12.23 -12.25
N ASN A 219 11.85 -11.95 -13.56
CA ASN A 219 12.93 -11.25 -14.22
C ASN A 219 12.39 -9.99 -14.91
N ALA A 220 13.04 -8.85 -14.75
CA ALA A 220 12.57 -7.61 -15.36
C ALA A 220 12.58 -7.68 -16.90
N ALA A 221 13.45 -8.50 -17.50
CA ALA A 221 13.40 -8.82 -18.93
C ALA A 221 12.15 -9.63 -19.36
N SER A 222 11.38 -10.17 -18.42
CA SER A 222 10.14 -10.91 -18.70
C SER A 222 8.91 -10.02 -18.82
N THR A 223 9.04 -8.70 -18.64
CA THR A 223 7.95 -7.76 -18.90
C THR A 223 8.25 -6.96 -20.18
N PRO A 224 7.22 -6.61 -20.98
CA PRO A 224 7.44 -5.81 -22.19
C PRO A 224 8.10 -4.46 -21.89
N LEU A 225 7.75 -3.86 -20.75
CA LEU A 225 8.36 -2.61 -20.29
C LEU A 225 9.83 -2.80 -19.91
N GLY A 226 10.18 -3.86 -19.18
CA GLY A 226 11.56 -4.13 -18.83
C GLY A 226 12.42 -4.58 -20.02
N TYR A 227 11.84 -5.30 -20.98
CA TYR A 227 12.47 -5.57 -22.28
C TYR A 227 12.78 -4.26 -23.02
N CYS A 228 11.82 -3.36 -23.10
CA CYS A 228 11.99 -2.04 -23.72
C CYS A 228 13.13 -1.23 -23.07
N ILE A 229 13.23 -1.24 -21.72
CA ILE A 229 14.33 -0.61 -20.99
C ILE A 229 15.67 -1.29 -21.30
N SER A 230 15.71 -2.62 -21.41
CA SER A 230 16.93 -3.37 -21.70
C SER A 230 17.54 -3.08 -23.08
N LEU A 231 16.72 -2.65 -24.05
CA LEU A 231 17.19 -2.25 -25.39
C LEU A 231 17.92 -0.89 -25.39
N GLY A 232 17.80 -0.11 -24.32
CA GLY A 232 18.53 1.14 -24.15
C GLY A 232 17.71 2.40 -24.41
N LYS A 233 18.37 3.56 -24.28
CA LYS A 233 17.78 4.91 -24.40
C LYS A 233 17.03 5.15 -25.72
N GLY A 234 17.39 4.44 -26.79
CA GLY A 234 16.70 4.54 -28.07
C GLY A 234 15.22 4.14 -28.01
N TRP A 235 14.79 3.40 -26.99
CA TRP A 235 13.42 2.89 -26.82
C TRP A 235 12.62 3.64 -25.76
N GLU A 236 13.13 4.77 -25.25
CA GLU A 236 12.44 5.60 -24.26
C GLU A 236 11.02 6.01 -24.73
N GLY A 237 10.87 6.39 -26.00
CA GLY A 237 9.56 6.70 -26.58
C GLY A 237 8.57 5.53 -26.50
N THR A 238 9.04 4.30 -26.70
CA THR A 238 8.21 3.10 -26.57
C THR A 238 7.90 2.81 -25.10
N SER A 239 8.83 3.05 -24.18
CA SER A 239 8.59 2.97 -22.72
C SER A 239 7.51 3.97 -22.27
N ILE A 240 7.49 5.18 -22.84
CA ILE A 240 6.43 6.18 -22.59
C ILE A 240 5.07 5.64 -23.05
N VAL A 241 4.98 5.07 -24.25
CA VAL A 241 3.73 4.51 -24.78
C VAL A 241 3.21 3.36 -23.91
N LEU A 242 4.09 2.44 -23.51
CA LEU A 242 3.73 1.34 -22.61
C LEU A 242 3.25 1.86 -21.25
N THR A 243 3.97 2.80 -20.66
CA THR A 243 3.58 3.42 -19.37
C THR A 243 2.26 4.18 -19.47
N GLY A 244 2.03 4.88 -20.58
CA GLY A 244 0.77 5.55 -20.88
C GLY A 244 -0.39 4.56 -21.02
N ALA A 245 -0.16 3.39 -21.61
CA ALA A 245 -1.15 2.32 -21.68
C ALA A 245 -1.49 1.76 -20.28
N LEU A 246 -0.49 1.54 -19.43
CA LEU A 246 -0.70 1.13 -18.03
C LEU A 246 -1.47 2.19 -17.23
N SER A 247 -1.09 3.46 -17.38
CA SER A 247 -1.78 4.59 -16.74
C SER A 247 -3.25 4.70 -17.18
N LYS A 248 -3.53 4.54 -18.48
CA LYS A 248 -4.90 4.56 -19.00
C LYS A 248 -5.75 3.41 -18.42
N PHE A 249 -5.17 2.22 -18.26
CA PHE A 249 -5.86 1.10 -17.61
C PHE A 249 -6.22 1.44 -16.15
N VAL A 250 -5.28 1.98 -15.38
CA VAL A 250 -5.51 2.37 -13.98
C VAL A 250 -6.56 3.47 -13.86
N ASN A 251 -6.54 4.48 -14.73
CA ASN A 251 -7.53 5.58 -14.72
C ASN A 251 -8.94 5.17 -15.19
N ASN A 252 -9.07 4.03 -15.86
CA ASN A 252 -10.35 3.53 -16.36
C ASN A 252 -10.95 2.44 -15.46
N LEU A 253 -10.35 2.21 -14.29
CA LEU A 253 -10.97 1.35 -13.28
C LEU A 253 -12.26 2.01 -12.80
N PRO A 254 -13.31 1.23 -12.48
CA PRO A 254 -14.52 1.79 -11.89
C PRO A 254 -14.15 2.51 -10.59
N ASP A 255 -14.46 3.80 -10.51
CA ASP A 255 -14.30 4.59 -9.28
C ASP A 255 -15.39 4.20 -8.27
N ASP A 256 -15.03 4.16 -6.98
CA ASP A 256 -15.94 3.80 -5.88
C ASP A 256 -17.11 4.82 -5.71
N GLU A 257 -17.08 5.97 -6.41
CA GLU A 257 -18.06 7.05 -6.30
C GLU A 257 -19.30 6.87 -7.20
N ALA A 258 -19.31 5.90 -8.12
CA ALA A 258 -20.42 5.74 -9.09
C ALA A 258 -21.70 5.07 -8.54
N GLU A 259 -21.74 4.68 -7.26
CA GLU A 259 -22.97 4.22 -6.59
C GLU A 259 -23.56 5.32 -5.69
N ASP A 260 -23.88 6.48 -6.26
CA ASP A 260 -24.92 7.37 -5.71
C ASP A 260 -26.28 6.67 -5.86
N LEU A 261 -26.56 5.74 -4.95
CA LEU A 261 -27.89 5.18 -4.78
C LEU A 261 -28.86 6.33 -4.43
N PRO A 262 -30.02 6.43 -5.11
CA PRO A 262 -30.99 7.50 -4.86
C PRO A 262 -31.40 7.53 -3.38
N ALA A 263 -31.46 8.73 -2.82
CA ALA A 263 -31.65 9.01 -1.39
C ALA A 263 -33.05 8.67 -0.83
N ASP A 264 -33.90 7.97 -1.59
CA ASP A 264 -35.34 7.89 -1.32
C ASP A 264 -35.80 6.62 -0.57
N GLU A 265 -34.91 5.81 0.01
CA GLU A 265 -35.32 4.59 0.73
C GLU A 265 -34.86 4.54 2.22
N ASP A 266 -35.85 4.84 3.08
CA ASP A 266 -36.17 4.36 4.44
C ASP A 266 -35.02 4.22 5.48
N GLU A 267 -35.10 5.01 6.56
CA GLU A 267 -34.07 5.23 7.60
C GLU A 267 -33.78 4.01 8.51
N GLY A 268 -34.55 2.92 8.41
CA GLY A 268 -34.56 1.83 9.40
C GLY A 268 -33.34 0.89 9.42
N SER A 269 -32.38 0.97 8.48
CA SER A 269 -31.31 -0.03 8.35
C SER A 269 -29.87 0.51 8.27
N MET A 270 -29.62 1.76 8.68
CA MET A 270 -28.33 2.45 8.49
C MET A 270 -27.11 1.68 9.05
N GLN A 271 -27.25 0.92 10.14
CA GLN A 271 -26.17 0.12 10.72
C GLN A 271 -25.88 -1.16 9.92
N GLN A 272 -26.92 -1.76 9.33
CA GLN A 272 -26.81 -2.94 8.46
C GLN A 272 -26.38 -2.56 7.04
N ARG A 273 -26.75 -1.37 6.54
CA ARG A 273 -26.18 -0.74 5.33
C ARG A 273 -24.71 -0.37 5.54
N ARG A 274 -24.29 0.14 6.71
CA ARG A 274 -22.87 0.36 7.01
C ARG A 274 -22.07 -0.95 7.09
N ALA A 275 -22.65 -2.02 7.66
CA ALA A 275 -22.00 -3.33 7.68
C ALA A 275 -21.94 -3.96 6.28
N ARG A 276 -23.00 -3.82 5.46
CA ARG A 276 -23.02 -4.27 4.06
C ARG A 276 -22.17 -3.42 3.13
N ALA A 277 -22.07 -2.10 3.32
CA ALA A 277 -21.17 -1.21 2.56
C ALA A 277 -19.70 -1.39 2.98
N ARG A 278 -19.44 -1.74 4.25
CA ARG A 278 -18.10 -2.18 4.69
C ARG A 278 -17.72 -3.56 4.14
N LYS A 279 -18.71 -4.44 3.91
CA LYS A 279 -18.53 -5.77 3.31
C LYS A 279 -18.54 -5.75 1.77
N ALA A 280 -19.24 -4.79 1.17
CA ALA A 280 -19.20 -4.39 -0.22
C ALA A 280 -18.12 -3.32 -0.42
N ARG A 281 -17.01 -3.43 0.33
CA ARG A 281 -15.74 -2.87 -0.13
C ARG A 281 -15.44 -3.62 -1.42
N HIS A 282 -15.81 -2.96 -2.51
CA HIS A 282 -15.80 -3.39 -3.89
C HIS A 282 -14.61 -4.32 -4.17
N GLU A 283 -14.83 -5.63 -4.05
CA GLU A 283 -13.84 -6.62 -4.48
C GLU A 283 -13.75 -6.46 -5.99
N LEU A 284 -12.71 -5.76 -6.45
CA LEU A 284 -12.36 -5.70 -7.86
C LEU A 284 -12.44 -7.13 -8.43
N ASP A 285 -13.04 -7.28 -9.60
CA ASP A 285 -13.10 -8.55 -10.31
C ASP A 285 -11.74 -9.29 -10.20
N PRO A 286 -11.68 -10.56 -9.78
CA PRO A 286 -10.42 -11.26 -9.54
C PRO A 286 -9.41 -11.17 -10.69
N ARG A 287 -9.90 -11.08 -11.94
CA ARG A 287 -9.05 -10.84 -13.11
C ARG A 287 -8.42 -9.44 -13.10
N THR A 288 -9.19 -8.41 -12.79
CA THR A 288 -8.70 -7.03 -12.64
C THR A 288 -7.72 -6.91 -11.47
N ALA A 289 -8.01 -7.55 -10.33
CA ALA A 289 -7.07 -7.61 -9.21
C ALA A 289 -5.76 -8.33 -9.59
N SER A 290 -5.83 -9.42 -10.36
CA SER A 290 -4.66 -10.12 -10.89
C SER A 290 -3.84 -9.23 -11.85
N ARG A 291 -4.50 -8.51 -12.75
CA ARG A 291 -3.87 -7.53 -13.65
C ARG A 291 -3.16 -6.43 -12.87
N LEU A 292 -3.78 -5.89 -11.83
CA LEU A 292 -3.17 -4.87 -10.99
C LEU A 292 -1.92 -5.40 -10.27
N ARG A 293 -1.96 -6.62 -9.74
CA ARG A 293 -0.77 -7.25 -9.15
C ARG A 293 0.36 -7.35 -10.17
N LYS A 294 0.09 -7.86 -11.37
CA LYS A 294 1.10 -7.95 -12.44
C LYS A 294 1.64 -6.58 -12.87
N LEU A 295 0.75 -5.59 -13.01
CA LEU A 295 1.11 -4.21 -13.34
C LEU A 295 2.06 -3.63 -12.28
N ARG A 296 1.76 -3.79 -10.99
CA ARG A 296 2.59 -3.31 -9.89
C ARG A 296 3.97 -3.98 -9.89
N THR A 297 4.02 -5.31 -10.08
CA THR A 297 5.29 -6.03 -10.20
C THR A 297 6.09 -5.55 -11.41
N SER A 298 5.44 -5.38 -12.56
CA SER A 298 6.08 -4.89 -13.79
C SER A 298 6.68 -3.49 -13.62
N LEU A 299 5.96 -2.56 -12.96
CA LEU A 299 6.47 -1.22 -12.66
C LEU A 299 7.64 -1.23 -11.68
N LYS A 300 7.59 -2.06 -10.62
CA LYS A 300 8.71 -2.19 -9.67
C LYS A 300 9.98 -2.70 -10.37
N LEU A 301 9.85 -3.75 -11.17
CA LEU A 301 10.95 -4.27 -11.98
C LEU A 301 11.48 -3.25 -12.98
N ALA A 302 10.59 -2.46 -13.60
CA ALA A 302 10.99 -1.37 -14.50
C ALA A 302 11.77 -0.27 -13.75
N ILE A 303 11.35 0.12 -12.55
CA ILE A 303 12.08 1.08 -11.71
C ILE A 303 13.50 0.59 -11.42
N ASP A 304 13.65 -0.66 -10.96
CA ASP A 304 14.96 -1.22 -10.62
C ASP A 304 15.86 -1.34 -11.86
N ASN A 305 15.33 -1.81 -12.99
CA ASN A 305 16.06 -1.86 -14.26
C ASN A 305 16.47 -0.48 -14.77
N SER A 306 15.59 0.51 -14.67
CA SER A 306 15.86 1.89 -15.05
C SER A 306 17.00 2.49 -14.23
N ILE A 307 17.08 2.16 -12.94
CA ILE A 307 18.19 2.56 -12.08
C ILE A 307 19.48 1.86 -12.49
N LEU A 308 19.44 0.55 -12.77
CA LEU A 308 20.62 -0.21 -13.21
C LEU A 308 21.14 0.22 -14.59
N SER A 309 20.26 0.70 -15.46
CA SER A 309 20.57 1.08 -16.84
C SER A 309 20.78 2.59 -17.04
N ASP A 310 20.79 3.37 -15.95
CA ASP A 310 20.85 4.85 -15.96
C ASP A 310 19.79 5.51 -16.87
N GLN A 311 18.61 4.88 -16.98
CA GLN A 311 17.44 5.34 -17.74
C GLN A 311 16.35 5.84 -16.78
N THR A 312 16.63 6.94 -16.11
CA THR A 312 15.85 7.36 -14.95
C THR A 312 14.72 8.35 -15.28
N SER A 313 14.66 8.89 -16.51
CA SER A 313 13.74 9.97 -16.92
C SER A 313 12.26 9.67 -16.65
N LEU A 314 11.86 8.39 -16.69
CA LEU A 314 10.48 7.95 -16.50
C LEU A 314 10.18 7.43 -15.09
N LEU A 315 11.13 7.49 -14.15
CA LEU A 315 10.95 6.97 -12.78
C LEU A 315 9.77 7.62 -12.06
N ALA A 316 9.64 8.94 -12.15
CA ALA A 316 8.51 9.67 -11.55
C ALA A 316 7.18 9.18 -12.13
N SER A 317 7.11 8.97 -13.46
CA SER A 317 5.91 8.44 -14.11
C SER A 317 5.60 7.00 -13.68
N TYR A 318 6.61 6.14 -13.50
CA TYR A 318 6.40 4.77 -13.02
C TYR A 318 5.85 4.76 -11.59
N ILE A 319 6.42 5.57 -10.71
CA ILE A 319 5.96 5.71 -9.32
C ILE A 319 4.55 6.30 -9.26
N GLN A 320 4.24 7.28 -10.10
CA GLN A 320 2.91 7.87 -10.17
C GLN A 320 1.85 6.83 -10.56
N VAL A 321 2.09 6.02 -11.60
CA VAL A 321 1.16 4.95 -11.99
C VAL A 321 1.05 3.90 -10.89
N LEU A 322 2.16 3.56 -10.24
CA LEU A 322 2.19 2.60 -9.12
C LEU A 322 1.31 3.09 -7.96
N LEU A 323 1.45 4.35 -7.56
CA LEU A 323 0.68 4.98 -6.49
C LEU A 323 -0.82 5.09 -6.85
N MET A 324 -1.14 5.44 -8.10
CA MET A 324 -2.52 5.45 -8.59
C MET A 324 -3.14 4.04 -8.63
N SER A 325 -2.35 3.01 -8.91
CA SER A 325 -2.84 1.63 -9.01
C SER A 325 -3.35 1.06 -7.69
N GLU A 326 -3.00 1.66 -6.56
CA GLU A 326 -3.44 1.25 -5.21
C GLU A 326 -4.88 1.68 -4.90
N GLY A 327 -5.34 2.71 -5.60
CA GLY A 327 -6.70 3.21 -5.50
C GLY A 327 -7.02 3.92 -4.19
N GLN A 328 -8.31 4.19 -4.01
CA GLN A 328 -8.88 4.92 -2.89
C GLN A 328 -8.64 4.27 -1.51
N PRO A 329 -8.67 2.93 -1.34
CA PRO A 329 -8.45 2.33 -0.01
C PRO A 329 -7.10 2.72 0.61
N PHE A 330 -6.03 2.75 -0.19
CA PHE A 330 -4.71 3.18 0.26
C PHE A 330 -4.70 4.66 0.69
N ILE A 331 -5.30 5.54 -0.11
CA ILE A 331 -5.30 6.97 0.16
C ILE A 331 -6.07 7.24 1.47
N LEU A 332 -7.24 6.63 1.65
CA LEU A 332 -8.04 6.77 2.87
C LEU A 332 -7.34 6.21 4.11
N GLU A 333 -6.68 5.05 3.99
CA GLU A 333 -5.89 4.48 5.09
C GLU A 333 -4.73 5.41 5.47
N SER A 334 -4.03 5.96 4.47
CA SER A 334 -2.93 6.90 4.67
C SER A 334 -3.41 8.20 5.30
N ILE A 335 -4.52 8.77 4.82
CA ILE A 335 -5.16 9.93 5.44
C ILE A 335 -5.46 9.63 6.91
N SER A 336 -6.07 8.49 7.22
CA SER A 336 -6.42 8.12 8.60
C SER A 336 -5.17 7.97 9.50
N ALA A 337 -4.10 7.37 9.00
CA ALA A 337 -2.84 7.26 9.72
C ALA A 337 -2.23 8.64 10.02
N VAL A 338 -2.23 9.54 9.03
CA VAL A 338 -1.70 10.90 9.17
C VAL A 338 -2.58 11.76 10.08
N GLN A 339 -3.90 11.57 10.06
CA GLN A 339 -4.81 12.20 11.00
C GLN A 339 -4.52 11.80 12.44
N GLN A 340 -4.32 10.50 12.71
CA GLN A 340 -3.97 10.04 14.06
C GLN A 340 -2.65 10.63 14.52
N ALA A 341 -1.67 10.75 13.61
CA ALA A 341 -0.42 11.43 13.87
C ALA A 341 -0.65 12.92 14.17
N LEU A 342 -1.37 13.68 13.33
CA LEU A 342 -1.71 15.09 13.54
C LEU A 342 -2.43 15.33 14.88
N VAL A 343 -3.40 14.48 15.20
CA VAL A 343 -4.15 14.50 16.46
C VAL A 343 -3.26 14.36 17.67
N SER A 344 -2.34 13.40 17.61
CA SER A 344 -1.35 13.18 18.67
C SER A 344 -0.33 14.31 18.68
N TYR A 345 -0.01 14.85 17.50
CA TYR A 345 1.05 15.83 17.31
C TYR A 345 0.70 17.23 17.83
N LEU A 346 -0.55 17.63 17.59
CA LEU A 346 -1.10 18.93 17.95
C LEU A 346 -1.93 18.86 19.24
N GLY A 347 -2.13 17.67 19.81
CA GLY A 347 -2.81 17.49 21.10
C GLY A 347 -2.08 18.22 22.24
N PRO A 348 -2.75 18.45 23.39
CA PRO A 348 -2.03 18.82 24.60
C PRO A 348 -1.00 17.73 24.90
N SER A 349 0.23 18.11 25.21
CA SER A 349 1.29 17.21 25.61
C SER A 349 0.83 16.46 26.87
N ASN A 350 0.30 15.26 26.67
CA ASN A 350 -0.08 14.38 27.76
C ASN A 350 1.21 13.93 28.43
N THR A 351 1.63 14.66 29.45
CA THR A 351 2.61 14.19 30.44
C THR A 351 1.96 13.04 31.22
N SER A 352 1.80 11.90 30.56
CA SER A 352 1.44 10.65 31.20
C SER A 352 2.42 10.41 32.35
N SER A 353 1.91 10.41 33.57
CA SER A 353 2.66 10.12 34.81
C SER A 353 3.27 8.71 34.81
N THR A 354 2.80 7.83 33.93
CA THR A 354 3.45 6.58 33.54
C THR A 354 4.50 6.90 32.47
N GLY A 355 5.79 6.89 32.85
CA GLY A 355 6.95 7.25 32.02
C GLY A 355 7.21 6.40 30.76
N ALA A 356 6.18 5.80 30.17
CA ALA A 356 6.22 5.29 28.82
C ALA A 356 6.10 6.48 27.85
N ILE A 357 7.24 6.89 27.30
CA ILE A 357 7.30 7.85 26.19
C ILE A 357 6.64 7.17 24.99
N LEU A 358 5.33 7.34 24.83
CA LEU A 358 4.69 7.10 23.54
C LEU A 358 5.32 8.11 22.59
N THR A 359 6.19 7.64 21.72
CA THR A 359 6.85 8.47 20.71
C THR A 359 5.76 9.04 19.81
N GLN A 360 5.45 10.32 20.02
CA GLN A 360 4.53 11.08 19.19
C GLN A 360 5.06 11.05 17.75
N ALA A 361 4.40 10.27 16.89
CA ALA A 361 4.80 10.16 15.50
C ALA A 361 4.62 11.51 14.81
N ASP A 362 5.68 11.98 14.15
CA ASP A 362 5.61 13.17 13.32
C ASP A 362 4.72 12.89 12.09
N PRO A 363 3.67 13.70 11.84
CA PRO A 363 2.76 13.52 10.71
C PRO A 363 3.48 13.56 9.35
N ILE A 364 4.55 14.35 9.19
CA ILE A 364 5.34 14.37 7.95
C ILE A 364 6.04 13.02 7.78
N SER A 365 6.70 12.52 8.82
CA SER A 365 7.34 11.21 8.82
C SER A 365 6.36 10.07 8.53
N VAL A 366 5.14 10.10 9.09
CA VAL A 366 4.10 9.10 8.80
C VAL A 366 3.67 9.15 7.34
N SER A 367 3.35 10.33 6.81
CA SER A 367 3.02 10.53 5.39
C SER A 367 4.15 10.06 4.48
N HIS A 368 5.40 10.39 4.83
CA HIS A 368 6.59 9.98 4.10
C HIS A 368 6.75 8.46 4.09
N ASN A 369 6.47 7.77 5.20
CA ASN A 369 6.48 6.30 5.24
C ASN A 369 5.37 5.68 4.37
N CYS A 370 4.17 6.27 4.35
CA CYS A 370 3.08 5.83 3.48
C CYS A 370 3.45 5.90 1.99
N VAL A 371 4.11 6.98 1.56
CA VAL A 371 4.54 7.14 0.15
C VAL A 371 5.78 6.32 -0.15
N ASN A 372 6.72 6.21 0.81
CA ASN A 372 7.99 5.56 0.58
C ASN A 372 7.87 4.07 0.29
N ARG A 373 6.80 3.39 0.70
CA ARG A 373 6.60 1.97 0.36
C ARG A 373 6.61 1.69 -1.16
N PHE A 374 6.45 2.71 -2.00
CA PHE A 374 6.49 2.62 -3.47
C PHE A 374 7.83 2.98 -4.10
N VAL A 375 8.73 3.60 -3.34
CA VAL A 375 10.09 3.91 -3.77
C VAL A 375 10.94 2.67 -3.50
N SER A 376 11.57 2.07 -4.51
CA SER A 376 12.38 0.87 -4.30
C SER A 376 13.62 1.18 -3.45
N ASP A 377 14.14 0.16 -2.76
CA ASP A 377 15.35 0.33 -1.94
C ASP A 377 16.58 0.66 -2.80
N GLY A 378 16.58 0.23 -4.07
CA GLY A 378 17.53 0.66 -5.08
C GLY A 378 17.54 2.18 -5.25
N LEU A 379 16.36 2.81 -5.32
CA LEU A 379 16.24 4.25 -5.47
C LEU A 379 16.66 5.00 -4.19
N ARG A 380 16.32 4.45 -3.01
CA ARG A 380 16.75 5.01 -1.71
C ARG A 380 18.25 4.96 -1.51
N SER A 381 18.88 3.84 -1.90
CA SER A 381 20.32 3.63 -1.75
C SER A 381 21.12 4.44 -2.78
N HIS A 382 20.60 4.59 -4.00
CA HIS A 382 21.21 5.45 -5.02
C HIS A 382 21.29 6.92 -4.57
N LYS A 383 20.26 7.42 -3.88
CA LYS A 383 20.24 8.77 -3.27
C LYS A 383 21.35 9.00 -2.23
N ARG A 384 21.85 7.93 -1.59
CA ARG A 384 22.86 7.98 -0.53
C ARG A 384 24.30 7.82 -1.01
N ARG A 385 24.56 7.74 -2.32
CA ARG A 385 25.93 7.88 -2.86
C ARG A 385 26.23 9.37 -3.06
N PRO A 386 26.80 10.09 -2.08
CA PRO A 386 27.44 11.36 -2.40
C PRO A 386 28.51 11.05 -3.46
N SER A 387 28.62 11.90 -4.47
CA SER A 387 29.63 11.83 -5.51
C SER A 387 31.03 11.82 -4.89
N SER A 388 31.50 10.64 -4.50
CA SER A 388 32.79 10.42 -3.85
C SER A 388 33.94 10.43 -4.87
N SER A 389 33.94 11.42 -5.76
CA SER A 389 35.08 11.79 -6.61
C SER A 389 35.59 13.21 -6.34
N ALA A 390 35.01 13.95 -5.38
CA ALA A 390 35.59 15.20 -4.88
C ALA A 390 36.70 14.94 -3.83
N GLY A 391 37.67 14.09 -4.18
CA GLY A 391 38.90 13.84 -3.44
C GLY A 391 40.08 14.56 -4.09
N GLY A 392 40.18 15.86 -3.83
CA GLY A 392 41.41 16.68 -3.82
C GLY A 392 42.35 16.66 -5.03
N VAL A 393 42.37 17.73 -5.82
CA VAL A 393 43.59 18.48 -6.15
C VAL A 393 43.24 19.97 -6.30
N SER A 394 43.90 20.80 -5.51
CA SER A 394 43.94 22.26 -5.65
C SER A 394 44.59 22.62 -6.99
N GLY A 395 43.89 23.34 -7.86
CA GLY A 395 44.48 23.78 -9.14
C GLY A 395 43.50 24.43 -10.11
N THR A 396 43.44 25.76 -10.07
CA THR A 396 43.12 26.70 -11.18
C THR A 396 41.93 26.38 -12.10
N THR A 397 40.86 27.14 -11.88
CA THR A 397 39.94 27.74 -12.87
C THR A 397 40.13 27.31 -14.33
N ARG A 398 39.32 26.35 -14.78
CA ARG A 398 38.86 26.29 -16.18
C ARG A 398 37.34 26.12 -16.21
N GLN A 399 36.71 27.18 -16.68
CA GLN A 399 35.30 27.31 -16.98
C GLN A 399 35.04 26.55 -18.29
N GLY A 400 34.39 25.38 -18.20
CA GLY A 400 34.01 24.62 -19.38
C GLY A 400 33.94 23.13 -19.12
N ASP A 401 32.90 22.68 -18.40
CA ASP A 401 32.28 21.37 -18.61
C ASP A 401 30.95 21.35 -17.86
N GLN A 402 29.87 21.67 -18.58
CA GLN A 402 28.53 21.92 -18.04
C GLN A 402 27.53 20.80 -18.37
N TYR A 403 28.00 19.59 -18.71
CA TYR A 403 27.14 18.54 -19.28
C TYR A 403 27.09 17.19 -18.54
N SER A 404 27.64 17.04 -17.33
CA SER A 404 27.46 15.81 -16.51
C SER A 404 26.39 15.96 -15.41
N GLY A 405 25.36 16.77 -15.63
CA GLY A 405 24.30 17.10 -14.65
C GLY A 405 23.03 16.24 -14.73
N GLY A 406 22.98 15.20 -15.56
CA GLY A 406 21.75 14.45 -15.85
C GLY A 406 21.19 13.64 -14.68
N GLY A 407 22.04 13.02 -13.85
CA GLY A 407 21.57 12.16 -12.74
C GLY A 407 20.92 12.93 -11.58
N ALA A 408 21.40 14.14 -11.28
CA ALA A 408 20.87 14.97 -10.19
C ALA A 408 19.47 15.51 -10.48
N SER A 409 19.19 15.86 -11.74
CA SER A 409 17.88 16.40 -12.17
C SER A 409 16.76 15.36 -12.05
N ILE A 410 17.08 14.08 -12.21
CA ILE A 410 16.07 13.04 -12.28
C ILE A 410 15.68 12.51 -10.89
N VAL A 411 16.64 12.44 -9.96
CA VAL A 411 16.33 12.24 -8.54
C VAL A 411 15.47 13.40 -8.03
N ALA A 412 15.66 14.63 -8.54
CA ALA A 412 14.83 15.77 -8.19
C ALA A 412 13.36 15.58 -8.60
N ALA A 413 13.07 15.04 -9.80
CA ALA A 413 11.69 14.80 -10.22
C ALA A 413 10.96 13.75 -9.34
N VAL A 414 11.67 12.71 -8.89
CA VAL A 414 11.12 11.73 -7.94
C VAL A 414 10.92 12.35 -6.57
N ASP A 415 11.90 13.11 -6.09
CA ASP A 415 11.81 13.81 -4.81
C ASP A 415 10.66 14.83 -4.81
N ASP A 416 10.44 15.53 -5.92
CA ASP A 416 9.33 16.46 -6.11
C ASP A 416 7.98 15.73 -6.07
N LEU A 417 7.86 14.56 -6.71
CA LEU A 417 6.65 13.73 -6.66
C LEU A 417 6.38 13.23 -5.24
N VAL A 418 7.41 12.74 -4.54
CA VAL A 418 7.30 12.28 -3.16
C VAL A 418 6.91 13.43 -2.24
N ALA A 419 7.58 14.59 -2.35
CA ALA A 419 7.25 15.77 -1.57
C ALA A 419 5.79 16.21 -1.82
N ASN A 420 5.33 16.15 -3.07
CA ASN A 420 3.95 16.46 -3.40
C ASN A 420 2.97 15.49 -2.74
N ALA A 421 3.17 14.18 -2.89
CA ALA A 421 2.32 13.16 -2.30
C ALA A 421 2.28 13.25 -0.76
N VAL A 422 3.42 13.54 -0.12
CA VAL A 422 3.51 13.73 1.33
C VAL A 422 2.72 14.97 1.75
N GLY A 423 2.92 16.11 1.08
CA GLY A 423 2.17 17.33 1.36
C GLY A 423 0.67 17.13 1.18
N ASP A 424 0.26 16.45 0.11
CA ASP A 424 -1.15 16.16 -0.17
C ASP A 424 -1.80 15.31 0.93
N LEU A 425 -1.13 14.25 1.40
CA LEU A 425 -1.64 13.42 2.51
C LEU A 425 -1.89 14.26 3.76
N VAL A 426 -0.96 15.16 4.09
CA VAL A 426 -1.07 16.03 5.26
C VAL A 426 -2.22 17.02 5.10
N LEU A 427 -2.36 17.66 3.93
CA LEU A 427 -3.43 18.61 3.66
C LEU A 427 -4.81 17.93 3.64
N MET A 428 -4.92 16.75 3.04
CA MET A 428 -6.15 15.96 3.06
C MET A 428 -6.53 15.54 4.48
N ALA A 429 -5.56 15.06 5.28
CA ALA A 429 -5.78 14.71 6.67
C ALA A 429 -6.19 15.92 7.52
N LEU A 430 -5.52 17.06 7.33
CA LEU A 430 -5.82 18.29 8.04
C LEU A 430 -7.21 18.83 7.67
N TRP A 431 -7.57 18.83 6.38
CA TRP A 431 -8.90 19.17 5.92
C TRP A 431 -9.97 18.30 6.56
N ASP A 432 -9.78 16.98 6.56
CA ASP A 432 -10.76 16.05 7.11
C ASP A 432 -10.96 16.21 8.64
N LEU A 433 -9.98 16.81 9.34
CA LEU A 433 -10.11 17.21 10.74
C LEU A 433 -10.85 18.53 10.97
N VAL A 434 -10.86 19.44 9.99
CA VAL A 434 -11.38 20.82 10.15
C VAL A 434 -12.63 21.14 9.32
N ARG A 435 -12.97 20.29 8.34
CA ARG A 435 -14.16 20.44 7.50
C ARG A 435 -15.44 20.51 8.33
N ILE A 436 -16.45 21.20 7.79
CA ILE A 436 -17.71 21.40 8.51
C ILE A 436 -18.50 20.10 8.48
N SER A 437 -18.95 19.63 9.65
CA SER A 437 -19.86 18.48 9.73
C SER A 437 -21.19 18.83 9.04
N ARG A 438 -21.79 17.88 8.32
CA ARG A 438 -23.16 18.05 7.75
C ARG A 438 -24.18 18.47 8.82
N HIS A 439 -24.00 18.00 10.05
CA HIS A 439 -24.82 18.42 11.18
C HIS A 439 -24.65 19.92 11.49
N ASP A 440 -23.42 20.43 11.48
CA ASP A 440 -23.17 21.86 11.74
C ASP A 440 -23.72 22.75 10.61
N LEU A 441 -23.72 22.26 9.36
CA LEU A 441 -24.39 22.94 8.24
C LEU A 441 -25.91 22.99 8.44
N SER A 442 -26.54 21.92 8.94
CA SER A 442 -27.99 21.91 9.20
C SER A 442 -28.46 22.88 10.29
N LEU A 443 -27.54 23.43 11.09
CA LEU A 443 -27.85 24.46 12.09
C LEU A 443 -27.97 25.87 11.47
N LEU A 444 -27.57 26.04 10.21
CA LEU A 444 -27.79 27.28 9.48
C LEU A 444 -29.29 27.43 9.22
N ASP A 445 -29.84 28.59 9.59
CA ASP A 445 -31.26 28.89 9.38
C ASP A 445 -31.58 28.80 7.88
N PRO A 446 -32.62 28.06 7.44
CA PRO A 446 -33.03 28.01 6.03
C PRO A 446 -33.37 29.39 5.44
N LYS A 447 -33.64 30.41 6.29
CA LYS A 447 -33.77 31.80 5.84
C LYS A 447 -32.43 32.46 5.50
N VAL A 448 -31.33 31.99 6.10
CA VAL A 448 -29.96 32.41 5.77
C VAL A 448 -29.46 31.69 4.52
N GLU A 449 -29.91 30.47 4.25
CA GLU A 449 -29.68 29.78 2.96
C GLU A 449 -30.26 30.58 1.77
N GLN A 450 -31.32 31.36 1.98
CA GLN A 450 -31.87 32.26 0.95
C GLN A 450 -30.97 33.49 0.68
N SER A 451 -29.95 33.74 1.51
CA SER A 451 -28.87 34.66 1.14
C SER A 451 -28.02 33.98 0.07
N SER A 452 -28.33 34.30 -1.19
CA SER A 452 -27.84 33.63 -2.40
C SER A 452 -26.33 33.50 -2.55
N THR A 453 -25.52 34.12 -1.69
CA THR A 453 -24.06 34.04 -1.71
C THR A 453 -23.50 32.91 -0.83
N ILE A 454 -24.18 32.54 0.26
CA ILE A 454 -23.66 31.54 1.22
C ILE A 454 -24.06 30.14 0.80
N ALA A 455 -25.33 29.92 0.45
CA ALA A 455 -25.77 28.64 -0.09
C ALA A 455 -24.98 28.29 -1.36
N LYS A 456 -24.74 29.28 -2.23
CA LYS A 456 -23.85 29.11 -3.38
C LYS A 456 -22.44 28.69 -2.97
N ARG A 457 -21.82 29.32 -1.97
CA ARG A 457 -20.48 28.88 -1.52
C ARG A 457 -20.47 27.50 -0.88
N VAL A 458 -21.46 27.15 -0.08
CA VAL A 458 -21.55 25.81 0.53
C VAL A 458 -21.70 24.74 -0.55
N GLU A 459 -22.50 25.02 -1.58
CA GLU A 459 -22.73 24.12 -2.71
C GLU A 459 -21.56 24.09 -3.72
N GLU A 460 -20.97 25.26 -4.03
CA GLU A 460 -19.84 25.40 -4.98
C GLU A 460 -18.53 24.90 -4.37
N ASP A 461 -18.25 25.19 -3.09
CA ASP A 461 -16.99 24.82 -2.43
C ASP A 461 -17.05 23.44 -1.77
N ASP A 462 -18.24 22.86 -1.63
CA ASP A 462 -18.46 21.53 -1.04
C ASP A 462 -17.72 21.34 0.31
N LEU A 463 -17.98 22.27 1.23
CA LEU A 463 -17.24 22.42 2.49
C LEU A 463 -17.38 21.23 3.46
N SER A 464 -18.31 20.32 3.19
CA SER A 464 -18.55 19.11 3.99
C SER A 464 -17.90 17.86 3.41
N SER A 465 -17.54 17.86 2.13
CA SER A 465 -16.92 16.68 1.51
C SER A 465 -15.42 16.61 1.79
N PRO A 466 -14.84 15.39 1.72
CA PRO A 466 -13.39 15.27 1.69
C PRO A 466 -12.82 15.95 0.44
N LEU A 467 -11.52 16.25 0.45
CA LEU A 467 -10.87 16.71 -0.78
C LEU A 467 -10.93 15.60 -1.84
N PRO A 468 -11.10 15.93 -3.13
CA PRO A 468 -11.21 14.90 -4.16
C PRO A 468 -9.93 14.08 -4.27
N LEU A 469 -10.05 12.76 -4.09
CA LEU A 469 -8.90 11.85 -4.00
C LEU A 469 -8.13 11.75 -5.32
N TYR A 470 -8.80 11.98 -6.46
CA TYR A 470 -8.19 11.96 -7.79
C TYR A 470 -7.20 13.11 -8.03
N PHE A 471 -7.11 14.10 -7.13
CA PHE A 471 -6.06 15.13 -7.17
C PHE A 471 -4.74 14.68 -6.54
N PHE A 472 -4.75 13.59 -5.78
CA PHE A 472 -3.59 13.12 -5.02
C PHE A 472 -2.34 12.91 -5.88
N ALA A 473 -1.23 13.52 -5.46
CA ALA A 473 0.11 13.38 -6.04
C ALA A 473 0.24 13.75 -7.54
N ARG A 474 -0.71 14.51 -8.11
CA ARG A 474 -0.67 14.90 -9.53
C ARG A 474 -0.01 16.25 -9.77
N ASP A 475 -0.51 17.28 -9.10
CA ASP A 475 -0.10 18.67 -9.25
C ASP A 475 -0.41 19.45 -7.96
N ASP A 476 -0.71 20.74 -8.02
CA ASP A 476 -1.06 21.59 -6.88
C ASP A 476 -2.56 21.65 -6.58
N ARG A 477 -3.41 20.85 -7.25
CA ARG A 477 -4.88 20.91 -7.08
C ARG A 477 -5.34 20.64 -5.66
N VAL A 478 -4.68 19.71 -4.94
CA VAL A 478 -5.00 19.44 -3.53
C VAL A 478 -4.77 20.70 -2.69
N SER A 479 -3.61 21.34 -2.85
CA SER A 479 -3.28 22.58 -2.13
C SER A 479 -4.20 23.74 -2.52
N ALA A 480 -4.56 23.88 -3.80
CA ALA A 480 -5.47 24.91 -4.27
C ALA A 480 -6.89 24.72 -3.71
N GLN A 481 -7.41 23.49 -3.73
CA GLN A 481 -8.73 23.15 -3.20
C GLN A 481 -8.77 23.27 -1.68
N TYR A 482 -7.75 22.76 -0.98
CA TYR A 482 -7.58 22.94 0.46
C TYR A 482 -7.70 24.42 0.85
N THR A 483 -6.95 25.27 0.15
CA THR A 483 -6.89 26.70 0.40
C THR A 483 -8.23 27.40 0.11
N SER A 484 -8.87 27.08 -1.03
CA SER A 484 -10.18 27.62 -1.43
C SER A 484 -11.26 27.26 -0.41
N ARG A 485 -11.36 25.97 -0.06
CA ARG A 485 -12.39 25.48 0.87
C ARG A 485 -12.19 26.00 2.29
N LEU A 486 -10.94 26.20 2.72
CA LEU A 486 -10.67 26.76 4.05
C LEU A 486 -11.13 28.22 4.16
N GLN A 487 -10.93 29.03 3.13
CA GLN A 487 -11.43 30.40 3.06
C GLN A 487 -12.96 30.45 3.09
N GLY A 488 -13.63 29.53 2.38
CA GLY A 488 -15.09 29.39 2.45
C GLY A 488 -15.58 28.98 3.85
N THR A 489 -14.86 28.08 4.50
CA THR A 489 -15.20 27.57 5.84
C THR A 489 -15.12 28.63 6.93
N GLU A 490 -14.15 29.54 6.87
CA GLU A 490 -14.01 30.64 7.84
C GLU A 490 -15.27 31.52 7.88
N VAL A 491 -15.78 31.91 6.70
CA VAL A 491 -17.00 32.72 6.57
C VAL A 491 -18.22 32.01 7.14
N VAL A 492 -18.35 30.70 6.91
CA VAL A 492 -19.49 29.90 7.41
C VAL A 492 -19.39 29.70 8.92
N LEU A 493 -18.21 29.48 9.47
CA LEU A 493 -18.02 29.30 10.91
C LEU A 493 -18.39 30.55 11.72
N ASP A 494 -18.09 31.74 11.23
CA ASP A 494 -18.49 33.01 11.88
C ASP A 494 -20.01 33.18 11.92
N GLN A 495 -20.70 32.71 10.88
CA GLN A 495 -22.17 32.73 10.82
C GLN A 495 -22.78 31.71 11.76
N ILE A 496 -22.23 30.48 11.82
CA ILE A 496 -22.65 29.47 12.79
C ILE A 496 -22.46 29.98 14.21
N ALA A 497 -21.34 30.64 14.51
CA ALA A 497 -21.09 31.25 15.82
C ALA A 497 -22.12 32.35 16.15
N THR A 498 -22.46 33.18 15.17
CA THR A 498 -23.48 34.24 15.31
C THR A 498 -24.88 33.64 15.53
N ALA A 499 -25.24 32.59 14.79
CA ALA A 499 -26.51 31.89 14.93
C ALA A 499 -26.66 31.22 16.30
N ARG A 500 -25.59 30.55 16.77
CA ARG A 500 -25.55 29.96 18.12
C ARG A 500 -25.69 31.02 19.22
N SER A 501 -25.06 32.19 19.05
CA SER A 501 -25.14 33.29 20.00
C SER A 501 -26.58 33.84 20.13
N LYS A 502 -27.33 33.89 19.01
CA LYS A 502 -28.75 34.28 19.01
C LYS A 502 -29.64 33.25 19.69
N SER A 503 -29.39 31.96 19.47
CA SER A 503 -30.15 30.85 20.08
C SER A 503 -29.89 30.74 21.60
N THR A 504 -28.67 31.01 22.06
CA THR A 504 -28.28 30.86 23.48
C THR A 504 -28.94 31.90 24.41
N LEU A 505 -29.48 32.99 23.88
CA LEU A 505 -30.29 33.95 24.64
C LEU A 505 -31.64 33.38 25.13
N GLN A 506 -32.01 32.15 24.75
CA GLN A 506 -33.29 31.54 25.12
C GLN A 506 -33.22 30.30 26.05
N GLY A 507 -32.04 29.84 26.46
CA GLY A 507 -31.96 28.74 27.44
C GLY A 507 -30.54 28.25 27.73
N ALA A 508 -30.09 28.47 28.97
CA ALA A 508 -29.01 27.80 29.69
C ALA A 508 -27.82 27.20 28.89
N GLY A 509 -26.76 28.01 28.71
CA GLY A 509 -25.44 27.69 29.29
C GLY A 509 -24.52 26.68 28.60
N LEU A 510 -24.87 26.09 27.45
CA LEU A 510 -23.92 25.28 26.66
C LEU A 510 -23.37 26.12 25.50
N VAL A 511 -22.44 27.02 25.82
CA VAL A 511 -21.55 27.62 24.82
C VAL A 511 -20.94 26.47 24.04
N GLY A 512 -21.23 26.42 22.73
CA GLY A 512 -20.73 25.44 21.78
C GLY A 512 -19.21 25.52 21.62
N GLY A 513 -18.50 25.17 22.69
CA GLY A 513 -17.07 25.16 22.79
C GLY A 513 -16.55 24.04 21.93
N LYS A 514 -16.09 24.40 20.72
CA LYS A 514 -15.10 23.58 20.04
C LYS A 514 -14.03 23.25 21.09
N SER A 515 -13.72 21.97 21.26
CA SER A 515 -12.69 21.57 22.21
C SER A 515 -11.42 22.40 21.94
N ALA A 516 -10.64 22.73 22.97
CA ALA A 516 -9.39 23.50 22.78
C ALA A 516 -8.51 22.87 21.67
N ARG A 517 -8.57 21.55 21.53
CA ARG A 517 -7.98 20.77 20.43
C ARG A 517 -8.51 21.17 19.06
N GLN A 518 -9.83 21.22 18.85
CA GLN A 518 -10.42 21.65 17.58
C GLN A 518 -10.05 23.09 17.21
N VAL A 519 -9.99 24.00 18.18
CA VAL A 519 -9.54 25.39 17.95
C VAL A 519 -8.09 25.42 17.49
N ARG A 520 -7.22 24.59 18.08
CA ARG A 520 -5.81 24.49 17.68
C ARG A 520 -5.65 23.90 16.28
N MET A 521 -6.39 22.86 15.95
CA MET A 521 -6.42 22.26 14.59
C MET A 521 -6.84 23.28 13.54
N TRP A 522 -7.89 24.05 13.83
CA TRP A 522 -8.37 25.12 12.95
C TRP A 522 -7.30 26.19 12.72
N LYS A 523 -6.64 26.67 13.79
CA LYS A 523 -5.56 27.67 13.67
C LYS A 523 -4.36 27.13 12.89
N CYS A 524 -4.01 25.86 13.10
CA CYS A 524 -2.96 25.19 12.33
C CYS A 524 -3.34 25.17 10.84
N ALA A 525 -4.56 24.73 10.51
CA ALA A 525 -5.06 24.70 9.15
C ALA A 525 -5.03 26.07 8.46
N GLN A 526 -5.48 27.11 9.17
CA GLN A 526 -5.46 28.50 8.70
C GLN A 526 -4.02 28.96 8.42
N LYS A 527 -3.10 28.68 9.34
CA LYS A 527 -1.71 29.08 9.18
C LYS A 527 -1.02 28.34 8.03
N THR A 528 -1.35 27.07 7.82
CA THR A 528 -0.88 26.29 6.67
C THR A 528 -1.37 26.91 5.36
N SER A 529 -2.66 27.28 5.28
CA SER A 529 -3.24 27.95 4.11
C SER A 529 -2.56 29.30 3.81
N GLU A 530 -2.37 30.14 4.84
CA GLU A 530 -1.64 31.42 4.71
C GLU A 530 -0.22 31.22 4.18
N SER A 531 0.49 30.21 4.71
CA SER A 531 1.88 29.92 4.30
C SER A 531 1.96 29.46 2.85
N LEU A 532 1.00 28.65 2.39
CA LEU A 532 0.92 28.20 1.00
C LEU A 532 0.58 29.35 0.02
N GLN A 533 -0.12 30.37 0.50
CA GLN A 533 -0.42 31.59 -0.27
C GLN A 533 0.67 32.66 -0.19
N SER A 534 1.59 32.56 0.78
CA SER A 534 2.63 33.56 0.99
C SER A 534 3.69 33.47 -0.10
N GLY A 535 3.49 34.20 -1.19
CA GLY A 535 4.46 34.29 -2.28
C GLY A 535 3.85 34.82 -3.57
N LEU A 536 4.59 35.66 -4.29
CA LEU A 536 4.23 36.08 -5.65
C LEU A 536 4.41 34.95 -6.69
N ARG A 537 5.06 33.85 -6.29
CA ARG A 537 5.44 32.74 -7.18
C ARG A 537 4.77 31.45 -6.73
N ARG A 538 4.39 30.63 -7.70
CA ARG A 538 3.92 29.25 -7.47
C ARG A 538 5.02 28.46 -6.77
N LEU A 539 4.74 27.96 -5.57
CA LEU A 539 5.65 27.14 -4.79
C LEU A 539 5.86 25.79 -5.49
N ASN A 540 7.12 25.33 -5.55
CA ASN A 540 7.40 23.94 -5.95
C ASN A 540 6.92 22.97 -4.84
N SER A 541 6.85 21.67 -5.12
CA SER A 541 6.31 20.70 -4.15
C SER A 541 7.14 20.59 -2.87
N LYS A 542 8.47 20.76 -2.97
CA LYS A 542 9.36 20.76 -1.81
C LYS A 542 9.17 22.00 -0.93
N ASP A 543 9.14 23.20 -1.52
CA ASP A 543 8.88 24.45 -0.81
C ASP A 543 7.52 24.38 -0.09
N ARG A 544 6.48 23.81 -0.75
CA ARG A 544 5.17 23.58 -0.11
C ARG A 544 5.29 22.68 1.11
N LEU A 545 6.02 21.57 0.99
CA LEU A 545 6.20 20.64 2.09
C LEU A 545 6.98 21.29 3.25
N ASP A 546 8.02 22.05 2.95
CA ASP A 546 8.82 22.78 3.95
C ASP A 546 7.93 23.81 4.69
N HIS A 547 7.08 24.56 3.98
CA HIS A 547 6.10 25.45 4.61
C HIS A 547 5.08 24.71 5.50
N ILE A 548 4.61 23.54 5.08
CA ILE A 548 3.70 22.71 5.89
C ILE A 548 4.41 22.26 7.17
N ASP A 549 5.65 21.77 7.07
CA ASP A 549 6.45 21.30 8.19
C ASP A 549 6.75 22.43 9.20
N GLU A 550 7.17 23.60 8.70
CA GLU A 550 7.40 24.79 9.53
C GLU A 550 6.15 25.18 10.35
N VAL A 551 4.98 25.17 9.71
CA VAL A 551 3.72 25.45 10.41
C VAL A 551 3.41 24.37 11.44
N LEU A 552 3.53 23.09 11.11
CA LEU A 552 3.27 22.01 12.06
C LEU A 552 4.22 22.09 13.26
N ALA A 553 5.51 22.34 13.04
CA ALA A 553 6.51 22.53 14.08
C ALA A 553 6.15 23.68 15.03
N ALA A 554 5.65 24.81 14.50
CA ALA A 554 5.19 25.95 15.31
C ALA A 554 3.98 25.62 16.20
N PHE A 555 3.18 24.62 15.82
CA PHE A 555 2.02 24.16 16.58
C PHE A 555 2.29 22.88 17.39
N LYS A 556 3.54 22.42 17.51
CA LYS A 556 3.88 21.25 18.33
C LYS A 556 3.54 21.47 19.81
N GLY A 557 2.85 20.51 20.44
CA GLY A 557 2.35 20.52 21.82
C GLY A 557 3.39 20.29 22.89
#